data_AF-A0A520C509-F1
#
_entry.id   AF-A0A520C509-F1
#
_cell.length_a   1.000
_cell.length_b   1.000
_cell.length_c   1.000
_cell.angle_alpha   90.00
_cell.angle_beta   90.00
_cell.angle_gamma   90.00
#
_symmetry.space_group_name_H-M   'P 1'
#
loop_
_entity.id
_entity.type
_entity.pdbx_description
1 polymer ?
#
loop_
_entity_poly.entity_id
_entity_poly.type
_entity_poly.pdbx_seq_one_letter_code
_entity_poly.pdbx_strand_id
1 'polypeptide(L)'
;IYSLDPEDIESVSVLKDALSTLLLGQKSSRGVLQITTKKGISGPPRISFTAQTGFQNALKTPKPLDSYQYAYLYNEALQNSGRAPAFSESDFNSYRSGNSPILHPNVNWYDQILREDAPITKYSLGVNGGGKTARYALSLSYMNQDGMFKSVDDLNTNLSLNRYLINSSIDVDVTKNFNLALQLFGRIQDGRQPGAGTNTILSALQSTPNNAYPLLNPDGSFGGSSIFASNLYQQTTGSGYLLDNTRDLMANLDLKYKFDNFLPGLYASGKINVIATSSSLIDRNRKQPVFDVTYDVAGNPVYARYGSISDQPNSFGTTSTNNTFYAQGTIGYETTINT
;
A
#
# COMPACT_ATOMS: atom_id res chain seq x y z
N ILE A 1 8.86 -6.63 -9.23
CA ILE A 1 8.30 -7.09 -7.93
C ILE A 1 8.99 -6.32 -6.82
N TYR A 2 8.23 -5.73 -5.92
CA TYR A 2 8.76 -4.92 -4.81
C TYR A 2 8.39 -5.52 -3.44
N SER A 3 7.86 -6.75 -3.41
CA SER A 3 7.46 -7.41 -2.16
C SER A 3 7.84 -8.89 -2.18
N LEU A 4 8.86 -9.23 -1.41
CA LEU A 4 9.24 -10.57 -0.99
C LEU A 4 9.22 -10.58 0.54
N ASP A 5 8.95 -11.73 1.16
CA ASP A 5 9.16 -11.86 2.59
C ASP A 5 10.67 -11.88 2.87
N PRO A 6 11.21 -10.98 3.72
CA PRO A 6 12.61 -11.06 4.14
C PRO A 6 13.01 -12.42 4.74
N GLU A 7 12.07 -13.11 5.39
CA GLU A 7 12.31 -14.46 5.94
C GLU A 7 12.54 -15.52 4.86
N ASP A 8 12.22 -15.23 3.60
CA ASP A 8 12.44 -16.14 2.48
C ASP A 8 13.77 -15.90 1.77
N ILE A 9 14.45 -14.81 2.10
CA ILE A 9 15.69 -14.41 1.44
C ILE A 9 16.84 -15.21 2.04
N GLU A 10 17.58 -15.90 1.16
CA GLU A 10 18.85 -16.56 1.51
C GLU A 10 20.01 -15.58 1.35
N SER A 11 20.03 -14.83 0.25
CA SER A 11 21.08 -13.84 0.00
C SER A 11 20.63 -12.72 -0.92
N VAL A 12 21.29 -11.57 -0.79
CA VAL A 12 21.16 -10.41 -1.66
C VAL A 12 22.55 -10.04 -2.18
N SER A 13 22.72 -10.07 -3.50
CA SER A 13 23.97 -9.73 -4.18
C SER A 13 23.79 -8.48 -5.04
N VAL A 14 24.77 -7.57 -5.00
CA VAL A 14 24.77 -6.33 -5.80
C VAL A 14 25.85 -6.43 -6.86
N LEU A 15 25.44 -6.63 -8.11
CA LEU A 15 26.32 -6.74 -9.27
C LEU A 15 26.48 -5.35 -9.91
N LYS A 16 27.62 -4.69 -9.62
CA LYS A 16 27.88 -3.30 -10.04
C LYS A 16 28.71 -3.20 -11.32
N ASP A 17 29.58 -4.18 -11.57
CA ASP A 17 30.57 -4.08 -12.63
C ASP A 17 30.07 -4.72 -13.93
N ALA A 18 30.47 -4.16 -15.07
CA ALA A 18 29.98 -4.57 -16.39
C ALA A 18 30.23 -6.07 -16.71
N LEU A 19 31.32 -6.65 -16.22
CA LEU A 19 31.59 -8.08 -16.38
C LEU A 19 30.63 -8.96 -15.58
N SER A 20 30.23 -8.50 -14.39
CA SER A 20 29.32 -9.24 -13.51
C SER A 20 27.88 -9.27 -14.03
N THR A 21 27.51 -8.31 -14.88
CA THR A 21 26.17 -8.17 -15.44
C THR A 21 26.07 -8.53 -16.92
N LEU A 22 27.18 -8.87 -17.57
CA LEU A 22 27.28 -9.14 -19.01
C LEU A 22 26.29 -10.22 -19.48
N LEU A 23 26.11 -11.27 -18.67
CA LEU A 23 25.21 -12.39 -18.97
C LEU A 23 23.72 -12.07 -18.77
N LEU A 24 23.40 -10.90 -18.22
CA LEU A 24 22.03 -10.47 -17.94
C LEU A 24 21.43 -9.59 -19.06
N GLY A 25 22.20 -9.34 -20.13
CA GLY A 25 21.75 -8.69 -21.35
C GLY A 25 21.67 -7.15 -21.27
N GLN A 26 21.16 -6.52 -22.33
CA GLN A 26 21.23 -5.06 -22.53
C GLN A 26 20.60 -4.21 -21.42
N LYS A 27 19.66 -4.77 -20.64
CA LYS A 27 19.01 -4.07 -19.52
C LYS A 27 19.85 -4.02 -18.24
N SER A 28 21.02 -4.66 -18.22
CA SER A 28 21.90 -4.78 -17.06
C SER A 28 22.90 -3.62 -16.89
N SER A 29 22.83 -2.61 -17.75
CA SER A 29 23.67 -1.40 -17.73
C SER A 29 23.51 -0.52 -16.49
N ARG A 30 22.46 -0.74 -15.68
CA ARG A 30 22.17 0.01 -14.45
C ARG A 30 22.53 -0.74 -13.15
N GLY A 31 23.36 -1.79 -13.25
CA GLY A 31 23.66 -2.69 -12.15
C GLY A 31 22.48 -3.62 -11.82
N VAL A 32 22.74 -4.72 -11.10
CA VAL A 32 21.71 -5.71 -10.78
C VAL A 32 21.69 -6.05 -9.30
N LEU A 33 20.51 -6.02 -8.70
CA LEU A 33 20.23 -6.57 -7.38
C LEU A 33 19.70 -8.00 -7.55
N GLN A 34 20.55 -8.99 -7.31
CA GLN A 34 20.18 -10.40 -7.37
C GLN A 34 19.71 -10.86 -5.99
N ILE A 35 18.45 -11.28 -5.91
CA ILE A 35 17.86 -11.85 -4.71
C ILE A 35 17.77 -13.36 -4.90
N THR A 36 18.36 -14.11 -3.98
CA THR A 36 18.25 -15.57 -3.95
C THR A 36 17.38 -15.95 -2.75
N THR A 37 16.32 -16.71 -2.99
CA THR A 37 15.45 -17.21 -1.94
C THR A 37 15.93 -18.57 -1.42
N LYS A 38 15.57 -18.89 -0.17
CA LYS A 38 15.88 -20.17 0.47
C LYS A 38 15.46 -21.35 -0.40
N LYS A 39 16.38 -22.30 -0.56
CA LYS A 39 16.16 -23.57 -1.27
C LYS A 39 16.01 -24.73 -0.28
N GLY A 40 15.53 -25.85 -0.79
CA GLY A 40 15.53 -27.10 -0.03
C GLY A 40 16.94 -27.57 0.31
N ILE A 41 17.13 -27.99 1.55
CA ILE A 41 18.40 -28.56 2.05
C ILE A 41 18.19 -30.03 2.40
N SER A 42 19.20 -30.86 2.17
CA SER A 42 19.14 -32.26 2.58
C SER A 42 19.20 -32.36 4.11
N GLY A 43 18.34 -33.21 4.69
CA GLY A 43 18.24 -33.39 6.12
C GLY A 43 16.79 -33.50 6.61
N PRO A 44 16.61 -33.67 7.93
CA PRO A 44 15.29 -33.71 8.52
C PRO A 44 14.54 -32.38 8.26
N PRO A 45 13.21 -32.41 8.16
CA PRO A 45 12.42 -31.20 7.99
C PRO A 45 12.69 -30.19 9.10
N ARG A 46 12.96 -28.95 8.72
CA ARG A 46 13.05 -27.80 9.62
C ARG A 46 11.83 -26.93 9.38
N ILE A 47 11.17 -26.57 10.48
CA ILE A 47 10.00 -25.71 10.48
C ILE A 47 10.35 -24.46 11.26
N SER A 48 10.03 -23.31 10.69
CA SER A 48 10.22 -21.99 11.29
C SER A 48 8.90 -21.24 11.25
N PHE A 49 8.54 -20.61 12.35
CA PHE A 49 7.37 -19.76 12.44
C PHE A 49 7.75 -18.45 13.11
N THR A 50 7.35 -17.34 12.49
CA THR A 50 7.63 -16.00 12.97
C THR A 50 6.32 -15.22 13.01
N ALA A 51 6.03 -14.64 14.17
CA ALA A 51 4.91 -13.73 14.37
C ALA A 51 5.45 -12.37 14.79
N GLN A 52 5.05 -11.32 14.08
CA GLN A 52 5.42 -9.94 14.36
C GLN A 52 4.15 -9.10 14.45
N THR A 53 4.07 -8.25 15.46
CA THR A 53 3.03 -7.24 15.61
C THR A 53 3.68 -5.92 15.99
N GLY A 54 3.10 -4.82 15.55
CA GLY A 54 3.59 -3.48 15.86
C GLY A 54 2.54 -2.42 15.61
N PHE A 55 2.90 -1.20 15.97
CA PHE A 55 2.09 0.00 15.77
C PHE A 55 2.90 0.98 14.92
N GLN A 56 2.22 1.66 14.01
CA GLN A 56 2.78 2.65 13.10
C GLN A 56 2.18 4.01 13.40
N ASN A 57 3.02 4.98 13.73
CA ASN A 57 2.61 6.35 14.00
C ASN A 57 3.36 7.33 13.09
N ALA A 58 2.71 8.46 12.81
CA ALA A 58 3.36 9.56 12.09
C ALA A 58 4.37 10.24 13.02
N LEU A 59 5.65 10.31 12.62
CA LEU A 59 6.70 10.95 13.43
C LEU A 59 6.45 12.45 13.66
N LYS A 60 5.81 13.12 12.69
CA LYS A 60 5.45 14.53 12.77
C LYS A 60 4.23 14.81 11.92
N THR A 61 3.20 15.37 12.54
CA THR A 61 2.04 15.96 11.86
C THR A 61 2.13 17.48 11.96
N PRO A 62 1.69 18.22 10.92
CA PRO A 62 1.50 19.66 11.03
C PRO A 62 0.57 19.99 12.20
N LYS A 63 0.91 21.04 12.95
CA LYS A 63 0.03 21.63 13.96
C LYS A 63 -0.70 22.80 13.30
N PRO A 64 -1.97 22.65 12.88
CA PRO A 64 -2.69 23.75 12.27
C PRO A 64 -2.89 24.87 13.28
N LEU A 65 -3.02 26.10 12.78
CA LEU A 65 -3.43 27.23 13.62
C LEU A 65 -4.85 26.98 14.15
N ASP A 66 -5.11 27.49 15.35
CA ASP A 66 -6.50 27.57 15.80
C ASP A 66 -7.29 28.57 14.95
N SER A 67 -8.62 28.50 15.07
CA SER A 67 -9.53 29.29 14.26
C SER A 67 -9.43 30.80 14.52
N TYR A 68 -9.10 31.19 15.75
CA TYR A 68 -8.88 32.59 16.10
C TYR A 68 -7.63 33.14 15.40
N GLN A 69 -6.52 32.42 15.49
CA GLN A 69 -5.25 32.77 14.85
C GLN A 69 -5.40 32.83 13.32
N TYR A 70 -6.08 31.84 12.73
CA TYR A 70 -6.39 31.84 11.30
C TYR A 70 -7.18 33.09 10.90
N ALA A 71 -8.29 33.37 11.59
CA ALA A 71 -9.14 34.52 11.29
C ALA A 71 -8.39 35.86 11.44
N TYR A 72 -7.53 35.97 12.46
CA TYR A 72 -6.72 37.16 12.70
C TYR A 72 -5.75 37.41 11.55
N LEU A 73 -4.95 36.39 11.18
CA LEU A 73 -3.97 36.49 10.09
C LEU A 73 -4.64 36.69 8.72
N TYR A 74 -5.83 36.13 8.51
CA TYR A 74 -6.59 36.33 7.29
C TYR A 74 -7.04 37.79 7.15
N ASN A 75 -7.56 38.39 8.23
CA ASN A 75 -7.88 39.82 8.25
C ASN A 75 -6.65 40.70 8.05
N GLU A 76 -5.52 40.37 8.70
CA GLU A 76 -4.26 41.09 8.51
C GLU A 76 -3.83 41.07 7.04
N ALA A 77 -3.92 39.91 6.37
CA ALA A 77 -3.60 39.77 4.94
C ALA A 77 -4.54 40.60 4.04
N LEU A 78 -5.85 40.62 4.35
CA LEU A 78 -6.83 41.45 3.62
C LEU A 78 -6.54 42.94 3.80
N GLN A 79 -6.25 43.39 5.01
CA GLN A 79 -5.94 44.78 5.32
C GLN A 79 -4.64 45.23 4.66
N ASN A 80 -3.59 44.39 4.68
CA ASN A 80 -2.34 44.62 3.96
C ASN A 80 -2.54 44.72 2.43
N SER A 81 -3.63 44.12 1.92
CA SER A 81 -4.04 44.19 0.51
C SER A 81 -5.07 45.29 0.22
N GLY A 82 -5.38 46.17 1.18
CA GLY A 82 -6.37 47.25 1.06
C GLY A 82 -7.82 46.78 0.97
N ARG A 83 -8.13 45.55 1.41
CA ARG A 83 -9.49 44.98 1.43
C ARG A 83 -10.11 45.09 2.82
N ALA A 84 -11.44 45.14 2.87
CA ALA A 84 -12.18 45.07 4.12
C ALA A 84 -11.92 43.73 4.84
N PRO A 85 -11.88 43.71 6.18
CA PRO A 85 -11.75 42.48 6.95
C PRO A 85 -12.94 41.54 6.71
N ALA A 86 -12.68 40.24 6.70
CA ALA A 86 -13.71 39.22 6.57
C ALA A 86 -14.33 38.83 7.92
N PHE A 87 -13.58 38.98 9.02
CA PHE A 87 -14.01 38.64 10.38
C PHE A 87 -14.15 39.90 11.24
N SER A 88 -15.21 39.95 12.05
CA SER A 88 -15.51 41.01 13.01
C SER A 88 -14.91 40.73 14.40
N GLU A 89 -14.96 41.72 15.30
CA GLU A 89 -14.56 41.52 16.70
C GLU A 89 -15.46 40.50 17.42
N SER A 90 -16.75 40.45 17.09
CA SER A 90 -17.65 39.42 17.60
C SER A 90 -17.23 38.01 17.16
N ASP A 91 -16.78 37.85 15.91
CA ASP A 91 -16.30 36.55 15.43
C ASP A 91 -15.06 36.09 16.20
N PHE A 92 -14.12 37.02 16.44
CA PHE A 92 -12.94 36.75 17.27
C PHE A 92 -13.31 36.32 18.69
N ASN A 93 -14.28 36.99 19.31
CA ASN A 93 -14.77 36.64 20.64
C ASN A 93 -15.45 35.26 20.64
N SER A 94 -16.20 34.92 19.60
CA SER A 94 -16.81 33.59 19.45
C SER A 94 -15.77 32.48 19.25
N TYR A 95 -14.74 32.68 18.43
CA TYR A 95 -13.65 31.71 18.30
C TYR A 95 -12.86 31.53 19.60
N ARG A 96 -12.60 32.61 20.34
CA ARG A 96 -11.86 32.55 21.61
C ARG A 96 -12.67 31.91 22.74
N SER A 97 -13.96 32.20 22.81
CA SER A 97 -14.84 31.69 23.88
C SER A 97 -15.42 30.31 23.56
N GLY A 98 -15.47 29.91 22.28
CA GLY A 98 -16.11 28.67 21.84
C GLY A 98 -17.64 28.66 22.03
N ASN A 99 -18.27 29.83 22.19
CA ASN A 99 -19.70 29.95 22.49
C ASN A 99 -20.63 29.65 21.30
N SER A 100 -20.08 29.58 20.09
CA SER A 100 -20.80 29.34 18.84
C SER A 100 -20.05 28.31 17.99
N PRO A 101 -19.92 27.04 18.43
CA PRO A 101 -19.06 26.06 17.77
C PRO A 101 -19.58 25.62 16.38
N ILE A 102 -20.83 25.96 16.06
CA ILE A 102 -21.45 25.65 14.76
C ILE A 102 -21.10 26.73 13.72
N LEU A 103 -21.24 28.02 14.06
CA LEU A 103 -20.93 29.13 13.14
C LEU A 103 -19.46 29.55 13.20
N HIS A 104 -18.81 29.31 14.34
CA HIS A 104 -17.40 29.63 14.62
C HIS A 104 -16.66 28.36 15.07
N PRO A 105 -16.61 27.31 14.21
CA PRO A 105 -15.99 26.05 14.55
C PRO A 105 -14.48 26.21 14.76
N ASN A 106 -13.89 25.31 15.54
CA ASN A 106 -12.45 25.15 15.66
C ASN A 106 -12.07 23.66 15.63
N VAL A 107 -12.23 23.05 14.47
CA VAL A 107 -12.06 21.61 14.26
C VAL A 107 -10.60 21.31 13.91
N ASN A 108 -9.85 20.69 14.83
CA ASN A 108 -8.52 20.17 14.48
C ASN A 108 -8.66 18.92 13.60
N TRP A 109 -8.66 19.11 12.29
CA TRP A 109 -8.89 18.04 11.33
C TRP A 109 -7.86 16.90 11.44
N TYR A 110 -6.59 17.20 11.77
CA TYR A 110 -5.57 16.17 11.93
C TYR A 110 -5.98 15.18 13.04
N ASP A 111 -6.44 15.70 14.18
CA ASP A 111 -6.90 14.88 15.29
C ASP A 111 -8.23 14.19 14.98
N GLN A 112 -9.10 14.79 14.16
CA GLN A 112 -10.40 14.20 13.83
C GLN A 112 -10.29 13.01 12.86
N ILE A 113 -9.39 13.07 11.89
CA ILE A 113 -9.36 12.06 10.81
C ILE A 113 -8.15 11.12 10.84
N LEU A 114 -7.05 11.48 11.53
CA LEU A 114 -5.89 10.60 11.64
C LEU A 114 -5.92 9.81 12.95
N ARG A 115 -5.48 8.56 12.87
CA ARG A 115 -5.14 7.71 14.01
C ARG A 115 -3.78 8.12 14.56
N GLU A 116 -3.61 8.00 15.87
CA GLU A 116 -2.31 8.14 16.51
C GLU A 116 -1.41 6.95 16.15
N ASP A 117 -1.97 5.74 16.24
CA ASP A 117 -1.32 4.48 15.93
C ASP A 117 -2.15 3.62 14.96
N ALA A 118 -1.48 2.99 14.00
CA ALA A 118 -2.06 2.02 13.09
C ALA A 118 -1.37 0.65 13.26
N PRO A 119 -2.11 -0.43 13.57
CA PRO A 119 -1.51 -1.74 13.78
C PRO A 119 -0.96 -2.35 12.49
N ILE A 120 0.12 -3.12 12.62
CA ILE A 120 0.65 -3.99 11.57
C ILE A 120 0.95 -5.35 12.16
N THR A 121 0.52 -6.40 11.47
CA THR A 121 0.79 -7.79 11.86
C THR A 121 1.36 -8.57 10.68
N LYS A 122 2.28 -9.48 10.98
CA LYS A 122 2.91 -10.35 10.00
C LYS A 122 3.11 -11.74 10.60
N TYR A 123 2.74 -12.76 9.84
CA TYR A 123 3.02 -14.16 10.13
C TYR A 123 3.77 -14.78 8.97
N SER A 124 4.86 -15.48 9.26
CA SER A 124 5.67 -16.19 8.28
C SER A 124 5.88 -17.62 8.75
N LEU A 125 5.59 -18.58 7.88
CA LEU A 125 5.80 -20.01 8.11
C LEU A 125 6.71 -20.54 7.01
N GLY A 126 7.88 -21.01 7.41
CA GLY A 126 8.85 -21.65 6.52
C GLY A 126 9.03 -23.12 6.86
N VAL A 127 9.06 -23.98 5.84
CA VAL A 127 9.37 -25.39 5.94
C VAL A 127 10.44 -25.73 4.90
N ASN A 128 11.55 -26.32 5.32
CA ASN A 128 12.60 -26.78 4.41
C ASN A 128 13.19 -28.12 4.84
N GLY A 129 13.57 -28.94 3.87
CA GLY A 129 14.15 -30.25 4.14
C GLY A 129 14.22 -31.11 2.89
N GLY A 130 14.53 -32.40 3.08
CA GLY A 130 14.50 -33.37 2.00
C GLY A 130 15.57 -34.45 2.11
N GLY A 131 15.47 -35.43 1.22
CA GLY A 131 16.44 -36.51 1.11
C GLY A 131 17.64 -36.15 0.25
N LYS A 132 18.37 -37.18 -0.19
CA LYS A 132 19.42 -37.03 -1.21
C LYS A 132 18.83 -36.82 -2.60
N THR A 133 17.68 -37.43 -2.89
CA THR A 133 17.03 -37.39 -4.21
C THR A 133 16.17 -36.14 -4.42
N ALA A 134 15.43 -35.70 -3.39
CA ALA A 134 14.50 -34.59 -3.51
C ALA A 134 14.62 -33.67 -2.30
N ARG A 135 14.74 -32.37 -2.56
CA ARG A 135 14.88 -31.28 -1.59
C ARG A 135 13.78 -30.28 -1.84
N TYR A 136 13.16 -29.76 -0.79
CA TYR A 136 12.06 -28.81 -0.89
C TYR A 136 12.20 -27.67 0.11
N ALA A 137 11.70 -26.51 -0.27
CA ALA A 137 11.39 -25.42 0.63
C ALA A 137 10.01 -24.84 0.28
N LEU A 138 9.23 -24.52 1.30
CA LEU A 138 7.95 -23.85 1.21
C LEU A 138 7.96 -22.70 2.22
N SER A 139 7.51 -21.54 1.80
CA SER A 139 7.21 -20.43 2.67
C SER A 139 5.84 -19.86 2.37
N LEU A 140 5.13 -19.54 3.44
CA LEU A 140 3.82 -18.92 3.45
C LEU A 140 3.90 -17.71 4.36
N SER A 141 3.48 -16.56 3.85
CA SER A 141 3.50 -15.32 4.62
C SER A 141 2.20 -14.56 4.48
N TYR A 142 1.73 -14.04 5.61
CA TYR A 142 0.60 -13.13 5.70
C TYR A 142 1.05 -11.82 6.32
N MET A 143 0.57 -10.71 5.79
CA MET A 143 0.73 -9.39 6.37
C MET A 143 -0.59 -8.65 6.30
N ASN A 144 -0.99 -8.04 7.41
CA ASN A 144 -2.08 -7.08 7.49
C ASN A 144 -1.53 -5.77 8.05
N GLN A 145 -1.82 -4.69 7.36
CA GLN A 145 -1.37 -3.35 7.71
C GLN A 145 -2.56 -2.40 7.67
N ASP A 146 -2.90 -1.82 8.81
CA ASP A 146 -3.88 -0.75 8.90
C ASP A 146 -3.24 0.59 8.52
N GLY A 147 -4.08 1.49 8.02
CA GLY A 147 -3.68 2.83 7.60
C GLY A 147 -3.95 3.91 8.64
N MET A 148 -3.52 5.12 8.29
CA MET A 148 -3.54 6.27 9.18
C MET A 148 -4.92 6.90 9.41
N PHE A 149 -5.95 6.56 8.63
CA PHE A 149 -7.26 7.22 8.79
C PHE A 149 -8.13 6.54 9.83
N LYS A 150 -8.84 7.33 10.63
CA LYS A 150 -9.96 6.87 11.44
C LYS A 150 -11.10 6.43 10.52
N SER A 151 -11.67 5.28 10.81
CA SER A 151 -12.79 4.68 10.07
C SER A 151 -13.91 4.36 11.04
N VAL A 152 -15.13 4.36 10.55
CA VAL A 152 -16.30 3.79 11.22
C VAL A 152 -16.54 2.40 10.66
N ASP A 153 -16.82 1.44 11.53
CA ASP A 153 -16.76 -0.01 11.19
C ASP A 153 -17.80 -0.43 10.13
N ASP A 154 -18.95 0.24 10.07
CA ASP A 154 -20.06 -0.18 9.20
C ASP A 154 -19.79 -0.02 7.70
N LEU A 155 -18.89 0.89 7.31
CA LEU A 155 -18.68 1.26 5.90
C LEU A 155 -17.31 0.83 5.35
N ASN A 156 -16.44 0.26 6.19
CA ASN A 156 -15.11 -0.22 5.81
C ASN A 156 -14.37 0.77 4.89
N THR A 157 -14.32 2.05 5.27
CA THR A 157 -13.63 3.11 4.52
C THR A 157 -12.14 3.17 4.87
N ASN A 158 -11.67 2.27 5.74
CA ASN A 158 -10.31 2.22 6.25
C ASN A 158 -9.27 2.03 5.14
N LEU A 159 -8.19 2.82 5.22
CA LEU A 159 -6.96 2.53 4.51
C LEU A 159 -6.37 1.25 5.09
N SER A 160 -6.14 0.22 4.28
CA SER A 160 -5.52 -1.03 4.74
C SER A 160 -4.86 -1.80 3.59
N LEU A 161 -3.93 -2.69 3.93
CA LEU A 161 -3.23 -3.57 3.00
C LEU A 161 -3.14 -4.98 3.58
N ASN A 162 -3.72 -5.95 2.87
CA ASN A 162 -3.55 -7.37 3.14
C ASN A 162 -2.66 -7.98 2.07
N ARG A 163 -1.72 -8.83 2.47
CA ARG A 163 -0.82 -9.51 1.54
C ARG A 163 -0.55 -10.94 1.95
N TYR A 164 -0.76 -11.85 1.02
CA TYR A 164 -0.41 -13.26 1.09
C TYR A 164 0.72 -13.53 0.10
N LEU A 165 1.78 -14.18 0.57
CA LEU A 165 2.88 -14.63 -0.25
C LEU A 165 3.02 -16.14 -0.10
N ILE A 166 3.29 -16.80 -1.22
CA ILE A 166 3.73 -18.18 -1.27
C ILE A 166 5.02 -18.24 -2.07
N ASN A 167 6.03 -18.90 -1.51
CA ASN A 167 7.26 -19.21 -2.23
C ASN A 167 7.55 -20.69 -2.03
N SER A 168 7.66 -21.44 -3.12
CA SER A 168 7.95 -22.87 -3.08
C SER A 168 9.10 -23.18 -4.02
N SER A 169 10.01 -24.03 -3.58
CA SER A 169 11.06 -24.60 -4.42
C SER A 169 11.14 -26.10 -4.20
N ILE A 170 11.30 -26.84 -5.29
CA ILE A 170 11.52 -28.29 -5.28
C ILE A 170 12.69 -28.56 -6.22
N ASP A 171 13.67 -29.31 -5.74
CA ASP A 171 14.88 -29.68 -6.47
C ASP A 171 15.03 -31.21 -6.40
N VAL A 172 15.04 -31.87 -7.56
CA VAL A 172 15.00 -33.33 -7.70
C VAL A 172 16.13 -33.82 -8.60
N ASP A 173 16.96 -34.71 -8.06
CA ASP A 173 17.87 -35.54 -8.83
C ASP A 173 17.09 -36.73 -9.41
N VAL A 174 16.47 -36.52 -10.57
CA VAL A 174 15.68 -37.53 -11.29
C VAL A 174 16.55 -38.76 -11.61
N THR A 175 17.80 -38.51 -12.02
CA THR A 175 18.86 -39.52 -12.10
C THR A 175 20.17 -38.90 -11.59
N LYS A 176 21.24 -39.71 -11.47
CA LYS A 176 22.58 -39.18 -11.13
C LYS A 176 23.07 -38.09 -12.09
N ASN A 177 22.57 -38.11 -13.33
CA ASN A 177 22.99 -37.24 -14.41
C ASN A 177 21.93 -36.18 -14.75
N PHE A 178 20.71 -36.26 -14.19
CA PHE A 178 19.61 -35.38 -14.55
C PHE A 178 18.98 -34.77 -13.31
N ASN A 179 19.07 -33.45 -13.20
CA ASN A 179 18.48 -32.64 -12.15
C ASN A 179 17.38 -31.73 -12.72
N LEU A 180 16.30 -31.59 -11.96
CA LEU A 180 15.18 -30.72 -12.25
C LEU A 180 14.88 -29.88 -11.01
N ALA A 181 14.82 -28.56 -11.16
CA ALA A 181 14.41 -27.65 -10.09
C ALA A 181 13.25 -26.76 -10.54
N LEU A 182 12.19 -26.75 -9.75
CA LEU A 182 11.01 -25.92 -9.95
C LEU A 182 10.91 -24.92 -8.80
N GLN A 183 10.74 -23.64 -9.10
CA GLN A 183 10.39 -22.62 -8.14
C GLN A 183 9.08 -21.94 -8.55
N LEU A 184 8.18 -21.78 -7.60
CA LEU A 184 6.93 -21.05 -7.74
C LEU A 184 6.89 -19.93 -6.72
N PHE A 185 6.55 -18.72 -7.18
CA PHE A 185 6.25 -17.59 -6.32
C PHE A 185 4.85 -17.07 -6.65
N GLY A 186 4.06 -16.80 -5.63
CA GLY A 186 2.73 -16.24 -5.74
C GLY A 186 2.54 -15.09 -4.77
N ARG A 187 1.90 -14.02 -5.24
CA ARG A 187 1.46 -12.90 -4.41
C ARG A 187 -0.01 -12.61 -4.64
N ILE A 188 -0.76 -12.53 -3.56
CA ILE A 188 -2.11 -11.97 -3.52
C ILE A 188 -2.03 -10.77 -2.60
N GLN A 189 -2.33 -9.58 -3.12
CA GLN A 189 -2.32 -8.35 -2.34
C GLN A 189 -3.62 -7.60 -2.58
N ASP A 190 -4.29 -7.22 -1.50
CA ASP A 190 -5.53 -6.46 -1.52
C ASP A 190 -5.33 -5.18 -0.72
N GLY A 191 -5.37 -4.05 -1.41
CA GLY A 191 -5.35 -2.72 -0.82
C GLY A 191 -6.77 -2.16 -0.75
N ARG A 192 -7.06 -1.40 0.30
CA ARG A 192 -8.29 -0.65 0.45
C ARG A 192 -7.94 0.78 0.84
N GLN A 193 -8.70 1.74 0.33
CA GLN A 193 -8.60 3.15 0.74
C GLN A 193 -9.98 3.81 0.72
N PRO A 194 -10.16 4.96 1.41
CA PRO A 194 -11.40 5.73 1.31
C PRO A 194 -11.74 6.06 -0.14
N GLY A 195 -13.03 6.07 -0.48
CA GLY A 195 -13.52 6.35 -1.84
C GLY A 195 -13.12 7.72 -2.38
N ALA A 196 -12.95 8.71 -1.49
CA ALA A 196 -12.41 10.03 -1.85
C ALA A 196 -10.95 9.97 -2.35
N GLY A 197 -10.22 8.90 -2.00
CA GLY A 197 -8.82 8.70 -2.32
C GLY A 197 -7.88 9.33 -1.28
N THR A 198 -6.83 8.61 -0.90
CA THR A 198 -5.87 9.03 0.12
C THR A 198 -5.22 10.38 -0.21
N ASN A 199 -4.81 10.58 -1.46
CA ASN A 199 -4.16 11.83 -1.89
C ASN A 199 -5.10 13.04 -1.81
N THR A 200 -6.37 12.85 -2.17
CA THR A 200 -7.40 13.91 -2.08
C THR A 200 -7.61 14.33 -0.63
N ILE A 201 -7.74 13.35 0.28
CA ILE A 201 -7.95 13.61 1.70
C ILE A 201 -6.75 14.33 2.30
N LEU A 202 -5.52 13.87 2.02
CA LEU A 202 -4.32 14.52 2.55
C LEU A 202 -4.13 15.93 2.01
N SER A 203 -4.49 16.18 0.75
CA SER A 203 -4.44 17.52 0.16
C SER A 203 -5.48 18.44 0.82
N ALA A 204 -6.70 17.96 0.99
CA ALA A 204 -7.76 18.69 1.67
C ALA A 204 -7.42 18.97 3.14
N LEU A 205 -6.80 18.01 3.84
CA LEU A 205 -6.34 18.16 5.21
C LEU A 205 -5.34 19.30 5.39
N GLN A 206 -4.50 19.55 4.38
CA GLN A 206 -3.53 20.65 4.39
C GLN A 206 -4.18 22.01 4.07
N SER A 207 -5.21 22.03 3.22
CA SER A 207 -5.82 23.28 2.73
C SER A 207 -7.04 23.75 3.52
N THR A 208 -7.64 22.88 4.34
CA THR A 208 -8.86 23.21 5.10
C THR A 208 -8.49 23.83 6.46
N PRO A 209 -8.79 25.11 6.70
CA PRO A 209 -8.58 25.72 8.00
C PRO A 209 -9.56 25.16 9.04
N ASN A 210 -9.19 25.23 10.32
CA ASN A 210 -10.00 24.69 11.42
C ASN A 210 -11.38 25.37 11.58
N ASN A 211 -11.54 26.57 11.00
CA ASN A 211 -12.80 27.33 11.01
C ASN A 211 -13.67 27.14 9.77
N ALA A 212 -13.28 26.25 8.85
CA ALA A 212 -13.93 26.13 7.54
C ALA A 212 -15.41 25.71 7.63
N TYR A 213 -15.72 24.75 8.52
CA TYR A 213 -17.05 24.19 8.75
C TYR A 213 -17.03 23.28 9.98
N PRO A 214 -18.16 23.07 10.68
CA PRO A 214 -18.24 22.13 11.79
C PRO A 214 -18.13 20.68 11.30
N LEU A 215 -17.75 19.76 12.19
CA LEU A 215 -17.68 18.32 11.88
C LEU A 215 -19.03 17.79 11.37
N LEU A 216 -20.07 18.05 12.16
CA LEU A 216 -21.47 17.78 11.90
C LEU A 216 -22.30 19.00 12.30
N ASN A 217 -23.39 19.19 11.60
CA ASN A 217 -24.43 20.16 11.93
C ASN A 217 -25.35 19.66 13.05
N PRO A 218 -26.18 20.52 13.66
CA PRO A 218 -27.12 20.12 14.72
C PRO A 218 -28.09 19.00 14.33
N ASP A 219 -28.46 18.88 13.05
CA ASP A 219 -29.32 17.83 12.51
C ASP A 219 -28.58 16.51 12.17
N GLY A 220 -27.26 16.47 12.42
CA GLY A 220 -26.39 15.34 12.10
C GLY A 220 -25.89 15.32 10.65
N SER A 221 -26.26 16.30 9.81
CA SER A 221 -25.71 16.43 8.46
C SER A 221 -24.24 16.87 8.49
N PHE A 222 -23.49 16.61 7.41
CA PHE A 222 -22.09 17.04 7.33
C PHE A 222 -22.00 18.54 7.09
N GLY A 223 -21.21 19.24 7.90
CA GLY A 223 -20.92 20.66 7.71
C GLY A 223 -20.10 20.90 6.43
N GLY A 224 -20.34 22.02 5.77
CA GLY A 224 -19.56 22.47 4.62
C GLY A 224 -20.08 23.79 4.07
N SER A 225 -19.63 24.17 2.88
CA SER A 225 -20.04 25.42 2.24
C SER A 225 -19.94 25.33 0.72
N SER A 226 -20.25 26.43 0.02
CA SER A 226 -20.04 26.53 -1.43
C SER A 226 -18.57 26.40 -1.83
N ILE A 227 -17.64 26.78 -0.94
CA ILE A 227 -16.18 26.66 -1.15
C ILE A 227 -15.69 25.28 -0.70
N PHE A 228 -16.21 24.79 0.42
CA PHE A 228 -15.89 23.48 0.98
C PHE A 228 -17.04 22.50 0.73
N ALA A 229 -17.21 22.11 -0.52
CA ALA A 229 -18.32 21.26 -0.97
C ALA A 229 -18.16 19.76 -0.61
N SER A 230 -17.25 19.44 0.31
CA SER A 230 -17.00 18.09 0.83
C SER A 230 -16.44 18.19 2.24
N ASN A 231 -16.87 17.29 3.13
CA ASN A 231 -16.45 17.28 4.53
C ASN A 231 -15.33 16.24 4.74
N LEU A 232 -14.22 16.64 5.36
CA LEU A 232 -13.05 15.76 5.60
C LEU A 232 -13.40 14.50 6.40
N TYR A 233 -14.26 14.61 7.40
CA TYR A 233 -14.72 13.45 8.18
C TYR A 233 -15.61 12.53 7.33
N GLN A 234 -16.50 13.10 6.51
CA GLN A 234 -17.26 12.31 5.53
C GLN A 234 -16.34 11.59 4.55
N GLN A 235 -15.27 12.24 4.08
CA GLN A 235 -14.33 11.62 3.16
C GLN A 235 -13.64 10.39 3.77
N THR A 236 -13.35 10.38 5.06
CA THR A 236 -12.72 9.22 5.72
C THR A 236 -13.69 8.19 6.26
N THR A 237 -14.95 8.54 6.51
CA THR A 237 -15.93 7.65 7.17
C THR A 237 -17.10 7.23 6.29
N GLY A 238 -17.43 8.01 5.25
CA GLY A 238 -18.67 7.87 4.48
C GLY A 238 -18.49 7.96 2.96
N SER A 239 -17.25 8.03 2.45
CA SER A 239 -16.98 8.09 1.00
C SER A 239 -17.05 6.74 0.30
N GLY A 240 -17.43 5.66 1.00
CA GLY A 240 -17.22 4.31 0.48
C GLY A 240 -15.73 3.99 0.38
N TYR A 241 -15.34 3.16 -0.59
CA TYR A 241 -13.96 2.66 -0.66
C TYR A 241 -13.53 2.35 -2.10
N LEU A 242 -12.22 2.33 -2.30
CA LEU A 242 -11.56 1.78 -3.47
C LEU A 242 -10.82 0.51 -3.06
N LEU A 243 -10.85 -0.53 -3.90
CA LEU A 243 -10.07 -1.76 -3.70
C LEU A 243 -9.04 -1.93 -4.81
N ASP A 244 -7.77 -1.94 -4.45
CA ASP A 244 -6.65 -2.14 -5.35
C ASP A 244 -6.09 -3.56 -5.16
N ASN A 245 -6.36 -4.44 -6.12
CA ASN A 245 -5.96 -5.84 -6.04
C ASN A 245 -4.76 -6.09 -6.95
N THR A 246 -3.77 -6.83 -6.47
CA THR A 246 -2.63 -7.30 -7.26
C THR A 246 -2.47 -8.80 -7.09
N ARG A 247 -2.23 -9.48 -8.21
CA ARG A 247 -1.98 -10.93 -8.27
C ARG A 247 -0.74 -11.17 -9.12
N ASP A 248 0.28 -11.77 -8.53
CA ASP A 248 1.48 -12.21 -9.27
C ASP A 248 1.62 -13.72 -9.16
N LEU A 249 2.05 -14.33 -10.26
CA LEU A 249 2.52 -15.69 -10.35
C LEU A 249 3.85 -15.69 -11.10
N MET A 250 4.84 -16.37 -10.54
CA MET A 250 6.10 -16.65 -11.21
C MET A 250 6.40 -18.13 -11.11
N ALA A 251 6.88 -18.71 -12.20
CA ALA A 251 7.38 -20.07 -12.25
C ALA A 251 8.75 -20.09 -12.91
N ASN A 252 9.74 -20.69 -12.25
CA ASN A 252 11.05 -20.98 -12.80
C ASN A 252 11.23 -22.49 -12.88
N LEU A 253 11.56 -23.01 -14.05
CA LEU A 253 11.95 -24.39 -14.26
C LEU A 253 13.39 -24.42 -14.75
N ASP A 254 14.28 -24.98 -13.94
CA ASP A 254 15.67 -25.24 -14.27
C ASP A 254 15.85 -26.74 -14.53
N LEU A 255 16.55 -27.08 -15.62
CA LEU A 255 16.89 -28.43 -16.03
C LEU A 255 18.41 -28.51 -16.19
N LYS A 256 19.07 -29.54 -15.65
CA LYS A 256 20.51 -29.78 -15.88
C LYS A 256 20.76 -31.26 -16.15
N TYR A 257 21.39 -31.56 -17.28
CA TYR A 257 21.83 -32.89 -17.64
C TYR A 257 23.36 -32.94 -17.76
N LYS A 258 24.00 -33.91 -17.10
CA LYS A 258 25.44 -34.17 -17.14
C LYS A 258 25.72 -35.33 -18.09
N PHE A 259 26.61 -35.12 -19.04
CA PHE A 259 27.06 -36.12 -20.00
C PHE A 259 28.32 -36.85 -19.51
N ASP A 260 28.45 -37.07 -18.19
CA ASP A 260 29.66 -37.64 -17.58
C ASP A 260 30.00 -39.05 -18.11
N ASN A 261 29.01 -39.76 -18.66
CA ASN A 261 29.22 -41.05 -19.34
C ASN A 261 29.93 -40.94 -20.70
N PHE A 262 29.88 -39.76 -21.34
CA PHE A 262 30.49 -39.49 -22.64
C PHE A 262 31.77 -38.67 -22.48
N LEU A 263 31.67 -37.57 -21.74
CA LEU A 263 32.78 -36.67 -21.45
C LEU A 263 32.60 -36.14 -20.03
N PRO A 264 33.40 -36.60 -19.05
CA PRO A 264 33.35 -36.11 -17.68
C PRO A 264 33.43 -34.59 -17.63
N GLY A 265 32.46 -33.95 -16.96
CA GLY A 265 32.40 -32.49 -16.83
C GLY A 265 31.52 -31.78 -17.88
N LEU A 266 31.14 -32.45 -18.97
CA LEU A 266 30.22 -31.87 -19.96
C LEU A 266 28.79 -31.84 -19.43
N TYR A 267 28.10 -30.70 -19.56
CA TYR A 267 26.69 -30.57 -19.20
C TYR A 267 25.91 -29.70 -20.19
N ALA A 268 24.59 -29.92 -20.21
CA ALA A 268 23.63 -28.99 -20.78
C ALA A 268 22.64 -28.56 -19.69
N SER A 269 22.20 -27.31 -19.74
CA SER A 269 21.15 -26.80 -18.86
C SER A 269 20.14 -25.95 -19.62
N GLY A 270 18.87 -26.06 -19.23
CA GLY A 270 17.79 -25.23 -19.70
C GLY A 270 17.14 -24.47 -18.55
N LYS A 271 16.76 -23.21 -18.77
CA LYS A 271 15.99 -22.41 -17.83
C LYS A 271 14.75 -21.89 -18.53
N ILE A 272 13.60 -22.03 -17.89
CA ILE A 272 12.32 -21.50 -18.37
C ILE A 272 11.73 -20.67 -17.24
N ASN A 273 11.33 -19.44 -17.54
CA ASN A 273 10.66 -18.55 -16.60
C ASN A 273 9.33 -18.07 -17.21
N VAL A 274 8.29 -18.11 -16.40
CA VAL A 274 6.98 -17.54 -16.71
C VAL A 274 6.60 -16.58 -15.60
N ILE A 275 6.15 -15.40 -15.96
CA ILE A 275 5.65 -14.39 -15.04
C ILE A 275 4.28 -13.95 -15.55
N ALA A 276 3.28 -14.01 -14.68
CA ALA A 276 1.95 -13.48 -14.94
C ALA A 276 1.58 -12.53 -13.79
N THR A 277 1.34 -11.27 -14.09
CA THR A 277 0.94 -10.25 -13.11
C THR A 277 -0.33 -9.59 -13.56
N SER A 278 -1.25 -9.34 -12.63
CA SER A 278 -2.47 -8.57 -12.87
C SER A 278 -2.71 -7.60 -11.72
N SER A 279 -3.23 -6.43 -12.07
CA SER A 279 -3.70 -5.43 -11.12
C SER A 279 -5.07 -4.94 -11.54
N SER A 280 -5.97 -4.80 -10.59
CA SER A 280 -7.33 -4.28 -10.80
C SER A 280 -7.72 -3.30 -9.71
N LEU A 281 -8.64 -2.40 -10.06
CA LEU A 281 -9.27 -1.44 -9.19
C LEU A 281 -10.77 -1.72 -9.17
N ILE A 282 -11.36 -1.81 -7.98
CA ILE A 282 -12.81 -1.78 -7.79
C ILE A 282 -13.16 -0.44 -7.16
N ASP A 283 -13.96 0.34 -7.87
CA ASP A 283 -14.44 1.64 -7.39
C ASP A 283 -15.85 1.48 -6.80
N ARG A 284 -15.92 1.76 -5.50
CA ARG A 284 -17.14 1.78 -4.69
C ARG A 284 -17.21 3.12 -3.93
N ASN A 285 -16.83 4.21 -4.59
CA ASN A 285 -16.87 5.56 -4.04
C ASN A 285 -18.30 6.11 -4.00
N ARG A 286 -18.67 6.78 -2.91
CA ARG A 286 -19.95 7.43 -2.70
C ARG A 286 -19.71 8.88 -2.30
N LYS A 287 -20.55 9.80 -2.78
CA LYS A 287 -20.53 11.20 -2.35
C LYS A 287 -21.81 11.55 -1.64
N GLN A 288 -21.67 12.25 -0.53
CA GLN A 288 -22.77 12.81 0.24
C GLN A 288 -22.68 14.35 0.18
N PRO A 289 -23.83 15.03 0.19
CA PRO A 289 -23.83 16.48 0.20
C PRO A 289 -23.34 16.99 1.55
N VAL A 290 -22.90 18.24 1.55
CA VAL A 290 -22.64 19.02 2.77
C VAL A 290 -23.65 20.13 2.90
N PHE A 291 -23.81 20.65 4.11
CA PHE A 291 -24.76 21.70 4.40
C PHE A 291 -24.09 22.83 5.17
N ASP A 292 -24.26 24.04 4.65
CA ASP A 292 -23.92 25.27 5.34
C ASP A 292 -25.10 25.67 6.23
N VAL A 293 -24.82 25.99 7.48
CA VAL A 293 -25.85 26.24 8.49
C VAL A 293 -25.85 27.71 8.89
N THR A 294 -27.02 28.31 8.82
CA THR A 294 -27.28 29.68 9.30
C THR A 294 -28.46 29.64 10.26
N TYR A 295 -28.75 30.75 10.92
CA TYR A 295 -29.91 30.85 11.82
C TYR A 295 -30.86 31.93 11.30
N ASP A 296 -32.16 31.62 11.27
CA ASP A 296 -33.19 32.60 10.94
C ASP A 296 -33.38 33.62 12.09
N VAL A 297 -34.24 34.61 11.86
CA VAL A 297 -34.57 35.64 12.87
C VAL A 297 -35.20 35.09 14.15
N ALA A 298 -35.75 33.87 14.10
CA ALA A 298 -36.33 33.17 15.24
C ALA A 298 -35.32 32.24 15.94
N GLY A 299 -34.08 32.16 15.43
CA GLY A 299 -33.02 31.32 15.97
C GLY A 299 -33.12 29.85 15.56
N ASN A 300 -33.89 29.52 14.52
CA ASN A 300 -33.93 28.15 13.98
C ASN A 300 -32.81 27.95 12.94
N PRO A 301 -32.19 26.75 12.90
CA PRO A 301 -31.16 26.46 11.91
C PRO A 301 -31.77 26.32 10.50
N VAL A 302 -31.13 26.96 9.53
CA VAL A 302 -31.44 26.90 8.10
C VAL A 302 -30.25 26.34 7.36
N TYR A 303 -30.49 25.30 6.55
CA TYR A 303 -29.44 24.54 5.87
C TYR A 303 -29.43 24.78 4.36
N ALA A 304 -28.31 25.25 3.84
CA ALA A 304 -28.06 25.35 2.39
C ALA A 304 -27.19 24.18 1.93
N ARG A 305 -27.70 23.37 1.00
CA ARG A 305 -27.03 22.17 0.49
C ARG A 305 -26.01 22.50 -0.60
N TYR A 306 -24.80 21.95 -0.48
CA TYR A 306 -23.74 22.01 -1.48
C TYR A 306 -23.13 20.63 -1.78
N GLY A 307 -22.35 20.54 -2.85
CA GLY A 307 -21.66 19.33 -3.27
C GLY A 307 -22.51 18.38 -4.12
N SER A 308 -21.84 17.43 -4.76
CA SER A 308 -22.47 16.41 -5.60
C SER A 308 -22.88 15.19 -4.77
N ILE A 309 -24.03 14.61 -5.08
CA ILE A 309 -24.48 13.33 -4.51
C ILE A 309 -24.20 12.24 -5.53
N SER A 310 -23.62 11.13 -5.09
CA SER A 310 -23.51 9.93 -5.90
C SER A 310 -23.73 8.71 -5.02
N ASP A 311 -24.59 7.81 -5.46
CA ASP A 311 -24.72 6.49 -4.85
C ASP A 311 -23.46 5.66 -5.08
N GLN A 312 -23.28 4.64 -4.25
CA GLN A 312 -22.12 3.79 -4.31
C GLN A 312 -22.20 2.86 -5.54
N PRO A 313 -21.33 3.02 -6.55
CA PRO A 313 -21.31 2.15 -7.72
C PRO A 313 -20.65 0.81 -7.37
N ASN A 314 -20.69 -0.12 -8.32
CA ASN A 314 -19.90 -1.34 -8.31
C ASN A 314 -19.11 -1.42 -9.62
N SER A 315 -18.08 -0.58 -9.75
CA SER A 315 -17.30 -0.44 -10.97
C SER A 315 -16.02 -1.25 -10.90
N PHE A 316 -15.73 -2.02 -11.94
CA PHE A 316 -14.55 -2.89 -12.03
C PHE A 316 -13.66 -2.44 -13.17
N GLY A 317 -12.40 -2.14 -12.87
CA GLY A 317 -11.39 -1.79 -13.86
C GLY A 317 -10.18 -2.71 -13.74
N THR A 318 -9.76 -3.34 -14.84
CA THR A 318 -8.42 -3.93 -14.89
C THR A 318 -7.43 -2.81 -15.20
N THR A 319 -6.47 -2.59 -14.31
CA THR A 319 -5.49 -1.51 -14.43
C THR A 319 -4.28 -1.95 -15.25
N SER A 320 -3.85 -3.20 -15.10
CA SER A 320 -2.72 -3.75 -15.85
C SER A 320 -2.73 -5.27 -15.85
N THR A 321 -2.30 -5.86 -16.96
CA THR A 321 -1.91 -7.27 -17.04
C THR A 321 -0.59 -7.36 -17.79
N ASN A 322 0.30 -8.23 -17.32
CA ASN A 322 1.57 -8.48 -17.99
C ASN A 322 1.93 -9.95 -17.86
N ASN A 323 2.20 -10.57 -19.01
CA ASN A 323 2.69 -11.94 -19.11
C ASN A 323 4.05 -11.91 -19.79
N THR A 324 5.05 -12.51 -19.15
CA THR A 324 6.42 -12.59 -19.67
C THR A 324 6.86 -14.04 -19.69
N PHE A 325 7.45 -14.44 -20.80
CA PHE A 325 8.07 -15.75 -20.97
C PHE A 325 9.55 -15.53 -21.29
N TYR A 326 10.41 -16.32 -20.65
CA TYR A 326 11.85 -16.32 -20.90
C TYR A 326 12.35 -17.75 -20.94
N ALA A 327 13.23 -18.06 -21.90
CA ALA A 327 13.90 -19.34 -21.97
C ALA A 327 15.38 -19.15 -22.31
N GLN A 328 16.23 -19.99 -21.73
CA GLN A 328 17.67 -19.99 -21.95
C GLN A 328 18.18 -21.43 -22.01
N GLY A 329 19.09 -21.70 -22.95
CA GLY A 329 19.86 -22.94 -23.02
C GLY A 329 21.34 -22.65 -22.89
N THR A 330 22.06 -23.53 -22.18
CA THR A 330 23.52 -23.44 -21.99
C THR A 330 24.12 -24.82 -22.17
N ILE A 331 25.26 -24.90 -22.87
CA ILE A 331 26.15 -26.06 -22.86
C ILE A 331 27.44 -25.60 -22.19
N GLY A 332 27.94 -26.38 -21.23
CA GLY A 332 29.13 -26.04 -20.47
C GLY A 332 30.01 -27.26 -20.21
N TYR A 333 31.27 -26.99 -19.89
CA TYR A 333 32.26 -28.01 -19.56
C TYR A 333 32.99 -27.58 -18.29
N GLU A 334 32.89 -28.36 -17.22
CA GLU A 334 33.53 -28.13 -15.92
C GLU A 334 34.58 -29.22 -15.67
N THR A 335 35.85 -28.85 -15.58
CA THR A 335 36.94 -29.77 -15.24
C THR A 335 37.80 -29.17 -14.13
N THR A 336 38.25 -30.01 -13.20
CA THR A 336 39.20 -29.61 -12.16
C THR A 336 40.60 -30.00 -12.61
N ILE A 337 41.44 -29.01 -12.89
CA ILE A 337 42.85 -29.23 -13.19
C ILE A 337 43.60 -29.09 -11.87
N ASN A 338 43.98 -30.22 -11.26
CA ASN A 338 44.89 -30.21 -10.13
C ASN A 338 46.31 -29.98 -10.67
N THR A 339 46.83 -28.77 -10.50
CA THR A 339 48.26 -28.43 -10.70
C THR A 339 49.10 -28.79 -9.50
#